data_AF-A0A2W2BK42-F1
#
_entry.id   AF-A0A2W2BK42-F1
#
_cell.length_a   1.000
_cell.length_b   1.000
_cell.length_c   1.000
_cell.angle_alpha   90.00
_cell.angle_beta   90.00
_cell.angle_gamma   90.00
#
_symmetry.space_group_name_H-M   'P 1'
#
loop_
_entity.id
_entity.type
_entity.pdbx_description
1 polymer ?
#
loop_
_entity_poly.entity_id
_entity_poly.type
_entity_poly.pdbx_seq_one_letter_code
_entity_poly.pdbx_strand_id
1 'polypeptide(L)'
;MKRSGAVAVGCMLSVALCGAAEAGEIVTSSAAAMDLAALQPFVPLSNDAILSSDEIVALGKQDRIDILPASAMADPVRPEPTNSPVANFINGVQYNLQHIDVSQYGDYSFDVFWDQTKSIKWDLLALYGGITVFGIKNWDWGSSGYNFQSEGWFGEDTKYGGIDKLGHAYTGYVVSQYFTQRIAHTVDDPTNAAITGALLGMGFQTYIEFFDGFAGEHGFSYEDLIADGVGAGFSFLRNTVPGLAEKVDFRLEYWGASDYHDWDPFTDYDGQRYVLALKLAGFEKLEQTPLRFVELQAGYYTEGYTDETRKAGVEPSRNPYVAVGLNLNELLGEAPDVRNTLPGDAAAVAFTYWQPPYTYVSSSYHD
;
A
#
# COMPACT_ATOMS: atom_id res chain seq x y z
N MET A 1 17.27 -16.19 -14.02
CA MET A 1 17.74 -14.78 -14.00
C MET A 1 16.51 -13.89 -14.06
N LYS A 2 15.82 -13.75 -12.92
CA LYS A 2 14.56 -13.00 -12.78
C LYS A 2 14.60 -12.36 -11.38
N ARG A 3 14.85 -11.05 -11.33
CA ARG A 3 14.90 -10.22 -10.09
C ARG A 3 14.12 -8.93 -10.33
N SER A 4 13.01 -9.01 -11.04
CA SER A 4 12.35 -7.85 -11.64
C SER A 4 11.00 -7.50 -10.99
N GLY A 5 10.41 -8.41 -10.19
CA GLY A 5 9.16 -8.19 -9.46
C GLY A 5 9.29 -7.22 -8.27
N ALA A 6 10.45 -7.18 -7.60
CA ALA A 6 10.69 -6.30 -6.44
C ALA A 6 10.51 -4.78 -6.73
N VAL A 7 10.42 -4.39 -8.00
CA VAL A 7 10.37 -2.98 -8.41
C VAL A 7 8.97 -2.37 -8.29
N ALA A 8 7.85 -3.10 -8.34
CA ALA A 8 6.52 -2.46 -8.43
C ALA A 8 5.87 -2.09 -7.08
N VAL A 9 5.80 -3.00 -6.10
CA VAL A 9 5.48 -2.72 -4.67
C VAL A 9 6.65 -2.00 -4.02
N GLY A 10 7.88 -2.31 -4.42
CA GLY A 10 9.04 -1.50 -4.06
C GLY A 10 8.87 -0.06 -4.52
N CYS A 11 8.40 0.20 -5.75
CA CYS A 11 8.06 1.54 -6.21
C CYS A 11 6.83 2.11 -5.52
N MET A 12 5.76 1.36 -5.25
CA MET A 12 4.58 1.91 -4.55
C MET A 12 4.85 2.24 -3.08
N LEU A 13 5.61 1.41 -2.34
CA LEU A 13 6.12 1.75 -1.01
C LEU A 13 7.19 2.85 -1.08
N SER A 14 8.11 2.83 -2.06
CA SER A 14 9.13 3.87 -2.22
C SER A 14 8.53 5.21 -2.64
N VAL A 15 7.44 5.22 -3.40
CA VAL A 15 6.72 6.42 -3.83
C VAL A 15 5.84 6.94 -2.68
N ALA A 16 5.22 6.04 -1.90
CA ALA A 16 4.59 6.36 -0.60
C ALA A 16 5.60 6.91 0.43
N LEU A 17 6.83 6.42 0.44
CA LEU A 17 7.88 6.84 1.38
C LEU A 17 8.61 8.11 0.93
N CYS A 18 8.95 8.26 -0.35
CA CYS A 18 9.85 9.32 -0.80
C CYS A 18 9.14 10.50 -1.47
N GLY A 19 7.94 10.32 -2.03
CA GLY A 19 7.37 11.26 -2.99
C GLY A 19 8.26 11.44 -4.23
N ALA A 20 7.68 11.78 -5.38
CA ALA A 20 8.51 12.24 -6.49
C ALA A 20 9.18 13.56 -6.07
N ALA A 21 10.50 13.54 -5.85
CA ALA A 21 11.28 14.76 -5.62
C ALA A 21 11.02 15.75 -6.78
N GLU A 22 10.77 17.02 -6.47
CA GLU A 22 10.69 18.05 -7.49
C GLU A 22 12.00 18.05 -8.29
N ALA A 23 11.88 18.05 -9.62
CA ALA A 23 13.02 18.09 -10.53
C ALA A 23 13.76 19.43 -10.35
N GLY A 24 14.71 19.48 -9.41
CA GLY A 24 15.46 20.68 -9.07
C GLY A 24 16.68 20.45 -8.17
N GLU A 25 16.70 19.39 -7.34
CA GLU A 25 17.79 19.16 -6.39
C GLU A 25 18.41 17.76 -6.53
N ILE A 26 19.25 17.57 -7.54
CA ILE A 26 20.19 16.43 -7.58
C ILE A 26 21.60 17.02 -7.73
N VAL A 27 22.29 17.19 -6.61
CA VAL A 27 23.75 17.40 -6.58
C VAL A 27 24.39 16.22 -5.85
N THR A 28 25.25 15.52 -6.58
CA THR A 28 25.98 14.31 -6.21
C THR A 28 26.95 14.53 -5.06
N SER A 29 26.99 13.64 -4.06
CA SER A 29 28.24 13.19 -3.40
C SER A 29 28.00 11.99 -2.48
N SER A 30 29.06 11.19 -2.26
CA SER A 30 29.06 9.78 -1.87
C SER A 30 29.45 9.49 -0.40
N ALA A 31 28.91 8.38 0.13
CA ALA A 31 29.53 7.36 1.03
C ALA A 31 29.27 7.28 2.56
N ALA A 32 29.05 6.03 3.01
CA ALA A 32 29.37 5.32 4.29
C ALA A 32 28.26 4.80 5.27
N ALA A 33 28.06 3.47 5.24
CA ALA A 33 26.94 2.60 5.65
C ALA A 33 26.31 2.77 7.04
N MET A 34 24.97 2.72 7.09
CA MET A 34 24.17 2.31 8.25
C MET A 34 23.03 1.39 7.77
N ASP A 35 22.57 0.51 8.66
CA ASP A 35 21.89 -0.77 8.41
C ASP A 35 20.54 -0.68 7.66
N LEU A 36 20.61 -0.42 6.35
CA LEU A 36 19.50 -0.45 5.39
C LEU A 36 19.06 -1.88 5.00
N ALA A 37 19.57 -2.92 5.68
CA ALA A 37 19.21 -4.31 5.40
C ALA A 37 17.70 -4.58 5.56
N ALA A 38 17.02 -3.81 6.41
CA ALA A 38 15.56 -3.88 6.59
C ALA A 38 14.75 -3.28 5.42
N LEU A 39 15.35 -2.44 4.57
CA LEU A 39 14.69 -1.76 3.44
C LEU A 39 15.08 -2.37 2.07
N GLN A 40 16.02 -3.31 2.04
CA GLN A 40 16.47 -4.00 0.83
C GLN A 40 15.38 -4.67 -0.04
N PRO A 41 14.23 -5.13 0.50
CA PRO A 41 13.18 -5.68 -0.36
C PRO A 41 12.44 -4.62 -1.17
N PHE A 42 12.52 -3.34 -0.78
CA PHE A 42 11.63 -2.28 -1.26
C PHE A 42 12.33 -1.15 -2.02
N VAL A 43 13.67 -1.04 -1.93
CA VAL A 43 14.46 -0.04 -2.67
C VAL A 43 15.69 -0.73 -3.31
N PRO A 44 15.88 -0.66 -4.64
CA PRO A 44 17.16 -1.02 -5.25
C PRO A 44 18.17 0.09 -4.91
N LEU A 45 18.86 -0.05 -3.79
CA LEU A 45 19.92 0.87 -3.38
C LEU A 45 21.11 0.73 -4.33
N SER A 46 21.42 1.76 -5.10
CA SER A 46 22.77 1.95 -5.66
C SER A 46 23.71 2.41 -4.55
N ASN A 47 25.00 2.08 -4.69
CA ASN A 47 26.03 2.13 -3.63
C ASN A 47 26.40 3.53 -3.07
N ASP A 48 25.61 4.58 -3.27
CA ASP A 48 26.15 5.95 -3.25
C ASP A 48 25.64 6.88 -2.13
N ALA A 49 24.75 6.49 -1.23
CA ALA A 49 24.22 7.43 -0.22
C ALA A 49 24.29 6.87 1.20
N ILE A 50 25.24 7.34 2.02
CA ILE A 50 25.27 6.92 3.41
C ILE A 50 25.98 7.93 4.37
N LEU A 51 25.65 7.92 5.67
CA LEU A 51 25.90 8.99 6.67
C LEU A 51 26.99 8.67 7.71
N SER A 52 27.65 9.70 8.26
CA SER A 52 28.67 9.54 9.31
C SER A 52 28.09 9.42 10.73
N SER A 53 28.82 8.71 11.62
CA SER A 53 28.42 8.49 13.03
C SER A 53 28.12 9.77 13.82
N ASP A 54 28.80 10.87 13.48
CA ASP A 54 28.63 12.16 14.16
C ASP A 54 27.33 12.87 13.71
N GLU A 55 26.90 12.66 12.46
CA GLU A 55 25.63 13.17 11.93
C GLU A 55 24.44 12.41 12.52
N ILE A 56 24.58 11.10 12.74
CA ILE A 56 23.59 10.24 13.41
C ILE A 56 23.35 10.69 14.86
N VAL A 57 24.42 11.04 15.58
CA VAL A 57 24.33 11.54 16.97
C VAL A 57 23.76 12.97 17.02
N ALA A 58 23.97 13.78 15.98
CA ALA A 58 23.39 15.11 15.88
C ALA A 58 21.87 15.07 15.59
N LEU A 59 21.41 14.09 14.81
CA LEU A 59 19.98 13.87 14.51
C LEU A 59 19.17 13.39 15.71
N GLY A 60 19.77 12.58 16.60
CA GLY A 60 19.11 12.12 17.85
C GLY A 60 18.91 13.21 18.92
N LYS A 61 19.29 14.47 18.65
CA LYS A 61 19.19 15.60 19.59
C LYS A 61 18.21 16.69 19.16
N GLN A 62 17.48 16.52 18.07
CA GLN A 62 16.41 17.46 17.72
C GLN A 62 15.24 17.33 18.69
N ASP A 63 14.68 18.48 19.05
CA ASP A 63 13.72 18.62 20.14
C ASP A 63 12.52 17.70 19.99
N ARG A 64 12.12 17.13 21.13
CA ARG A 64 11.04 16.17 21.31
C ARG A 64 9.73 16.72 20.73
N ILE A 65 9.20 16.05 19.71
CA ILE A 65 7.80 16.17 19.35
C ILE A 65 7.02 15.27 20.32
N ASP A 66 6.39 15.88 21.32
CA ASP A 66 5.44 15.20 22.19
C ASP A 66 4.17 14.87 21.39
N ILE A 67 3.89 13.58 21.17
CA ILE A 67 2.65 13.12 20.52
C ILE A 67 1.60 12.83 21.59
N LEU A 68 0.60 13.71 21.67
CA LEU A 68 -0.68 13.51 22.35
C LEU A 68 -1.52 12.43 21.62
N PRO A 69 -2.46 11.77 22.30
CA PRO A 69 -3.29 10.72 21.70
C PRO A 69 -3.99 11.17 20.40
N ALA A 70 -4.14 10.22 19.46
CA ALA A 70 -4.54 10.42 18.07
C ALA A 70 -5.86 11.17 17.85
N SER A 71 -6.72 11.28 18.86
CA SER A 71 -8.04 11.92 18.77
C SER A 71 -8.02 13.46 18.88
N ALA A 72 -6.85 14.11 18.92
CA ALA A 72 -6.74 15.56 19.16
C ALA A 72 -5.55 16.26 18.47
N MET A 73 -4.96 15.67 17.44
CA MET A 73 -3.82 16.27 16.73
C MET A 73 -4.31 17.18 15.61
N ALA A 74 -3.81 18.41 15.55
CA ALA A 74 -3.93 19.25 14.36
C ALA A 74 -3.19 18.58 13.19
N ASP A 75 -3.61 18.86 11.95
CA ASP A 75 -2.95 18.33 10.75
C ASP A 75 -1.43 18.56 10.82
N PRO A 76 -0.63 17.57 10.39
CA PRO A 76 0.81 17.68 10.42
C PRO A 76 1.28 18.91 9.64
N VAL A 77 2.16 19.71 10.24
CA VAL A 77 2.74 20.90 9.60
C VAL A 77 4.00 20.51 8.86
N ARG A 78 4.08 20.86 7.57
CA ARG A 78 5.28 20.62 6.77
C ARG A 78 6.50 21.30 7.43
N PRO A 79 7.61 20.57 7.66
CA PRO A 79 8.82 21.15 8.24
C PRO A 79 9.42 22.23 7.32
N GLU A 80 9.88 23.34 7.91
CA GLU A 80 10.62 24.36 7.17
C GLU A 80 11.94 23.79 6.62
N PRO A 81 12.31 24.11 5.37
CA PRO A 81 13.57 23.65 4.79
C PRO A 81 14.77 24.10 5.62
N THR A 82 15.69 23.17 5.83
CA THR A 82 16.99 23.42 6.48
C THR A 82 18.09 23.54 5.43
N ASN A 83 19.30 23.94 5.86
CA ASN A 83 20.48 23.96 5.00
C ASN A 83 21.06 22.56 4.71
N SER A 84 20.49 21.49 5.28
CA SER A 84 20.96 20.11 5.08
C SER A 84 20.03 19.37 4.11
N PRO A 85 20.52 18.97 2.92
CA PRO A 85 19.73 18.19 1.96
C PRO A 85 19.24 16.86 2.54
N VAL A 86 20.09 16.21 3.36
CA VAL A 86 19.74 14.95 4.03
C VAL A 86 18.62 15.17 5.05
N ALA A 87 18.71 16.23 5.86
CA ALA A 87 17.65 16.53 6.83
C ALA A 87 16.33 16.87 6.13
N ASN A 88 16.38 17.60 5.02
CA ASN A 88 15.19 17.90 4.22
C ASN A 88 14.58 16.64 3.61
N PHE A 89 15.41 15.70 3.14
CA PHE A 89 14.94 14.40 2.67
C PHE A 89 14.26 13.59 3.78
N ILE A 90 14.92 13.42 4.92
CA ILE A 90 14.37 12.66 6.07
C ILE A 90 13.08 13.31 6.58
N ASN A 91 13.07 14.63 6.76
CA ASN A 91 11.89 15.38 7.19
C ASN A 91 10.74 15.24 6.18
N GLY A 92 11.04 15.24 4.88
CA GLY A 92 10.06 15.02 3.83
C GLY A 92 9.46 13.60 3.88
N VAL A 93 10.29 12.57 4.04
CA VAL A 93 9.85 11.18 4.21
C VAL A 93 8.96 11.06 5.46
N GLN A 94 9.41 11.59 6.59
CA GLN A 94 8.66 11.50 7.84
C GLN A 94 7.32 12.25 7.75
N TYR A 95 7.30 13.41 7.11
CA TYR A 95 6.07 14.15 6.84
C TYR A 95 5.09 13.36 5.96
N ASN A 96 5.57 12.73 4.89
CA ASN A 96 4.71 11.94 3.98
C ASN A 96 4.19 10.63 4.61
N LEU A 97 4.79 10.17 5.71
CA LEU A 97 4.31 9.01 6.48
C LEU A 97 3.17 9.38 7.45
N GLN A 98 2.99 10.66 7.77
CA GLN A 98 1.93 11.12 8.65
C GLN A 98 0.60 11.13 7.92
N HIS A 99 -0.46 10.67 8.58
CA HIS A 99 -1.80 10.74 8.01
C HIS A 99 -2.38 12.15 8.15
N ILE A 100 -2.89 12.73 7.06
CA ILE A 100 -3.66 13.98 7.07
C ILE A 100 -5.15 13.65 7.09
N ASP A 101 -5.92 14.33 7.95
CA ASP A 101 -7.37 14.19 7.99
C ASP A 101 -8.00 14.84 6.75
N VAL A 102 -8.58 13.99 5.90
CA VAL A 102 -9.22 14.35 4.63
C VAL A 102 -10.73 14.11 4.68
N SER A 103 -11.32 14.03 5.87
CA SER A 103 -12.76 13.83 6.06
C SER A 103 -13.61 15.05 5.68
N GLN A 104 -12.97 16.18 5.38
CA GLN A 104 -13.62 17.45 5.04
C GLN A 104 -14.14 17.48 3.60
N TYR A 105 -15.35 18.03 3.44
CA TYR A 105 -16.04 18.15 2.15
C TYR A 105 -16.56 19.55 1.91
N GLY A 106 -16.52 19.96 0.65
CA GLY A 106 -17.05 21.22 0.15
C GLY A 106 -17.59 21.07 -1.26
N ASP A 107 -17.82 22.20 -1.94
CA ASP A 107 -18.25 22.19 -3.33
C ASP A 107 -17.22 21.48 -4.21
N TYR A 108 -17.64 20.43 -4.92
CA TYR A 108 -16.78 19.67 -5.81
C TYR A 108 -17.05 20.06 -7.27
N SER A 109 -15.99 20.43 -7.97
CA SER A 109 -16.04 20.85 -9.37
C SER A 109 -14.92 20.19 -10.17
N PHE A 110 -15.01 20.30 -11.50
CA PHE A 110 -13.93 19.85 -12.38
C PHE A 110 -12.62 20.61 -12.11
N ASP A 111 -12.69 21.87 -11.72
CA ASP A 111 -11.50 22.68 -11.39
C ASP A 111 -10.80 22.14 -10.13
N VAL A 112 -11.57 21.79 -9.08
CA VAL A 112 -11.02 21.15 -7.87
C VAL A 112 -10.32 19.84 -8.21
N PHE A 113 -10.99 18.96 -8.96
CA PHE A 113 -10.41 17.71 -9.43
C PHE A 113 -9.10 17.95 -10.18
N TRP A 114 -9.09 18.91 -11.11
CA TRP A 114 -7.95 19.19 -11.97
C TRP A 114 -6.77 19.79 -11.22
N ASP A 115 -7.00 20.71 -10.29
CA ASP A 115 -5.95 21.33 -9.48
C ASP A 115 -5.32 20.33 -8.51
N GLN A 116 -6.13 19.50 -7.84
CA GLN A 116 -5.64 18.41 -7.01
C GLN A 116 -4.86 17.38 -7.84
N THR A 117 -5.36 16.98 -9.01
CA THR A 117 -4.67 16.05 -9.92
C THR A 117 -3.30 16.62 -10.37
N LYS A 118 -3.24 17.92 -10.70
CA LYS A 118 -1.99 18.59 -11.09
C LYS A 118 -0.95 18.62 -9.98
N SER A 119 -1.38 18.70 -8.72
CA SER A 119 -0.47 18.75 -7.57
C SER A 119 0.40 17.48 -7.46
N ILE A 120 -0.11 16.35 -7.97
CA ILE A 120 0.55 15.03 -7.93
C ILE A 120 0.89 14.48 -9.32
N LYS A 121 1.02 15.35 -10.34
CA LYS A 121 1.22 14.95 -11.75
C LYS A 121 2.46 14.07 -11.98
N TRP A 122 3.51 14.24 -11.17
CA TRP A 122 4.73 13.45 -11.30
C TRP A 122 4.54 12.05 -10.75
N ASP A 123 3.78 11.91 -9.67
CA ASP A 123 3.37 10.62 -9.11
C ASP A 123 2.48 9.86 -10.10
N LEU A 124 1.53 10.56 -10.75
CA LEU A 124 0.72 9.99 -11.82
C LEU A 124 1.61 9.55 -13.00
N LEU A 125 2.52 10.39 -13.49
CA LEU A 125 3.42 10.03 -14.57
C LEU A 125 4.28 8.80 -14.22
N ALA A 126 4.80 8.74 -13.01
CA ALA A 126 5.62 7.63 -12.53
C ALA A 126 4.81 6.33 -12.44
N LEU A 127 3.61 6.36 -11.87
CA LEU A 127 2.76 5.17 -11.72
C LEU A 127 2.26 4.67 -13.06
N TYR A 128 1.68 5.54 -13.90
CA TYR A 128 1.21 5.15 -15.24
C TYR A 128 2.36 4.68 -16.13
N GLY A 129 3.48 5.40 -16.14
CA GLY A 129 4.66 5.00 -16.90
C GLY A 129 5.25 3.67 -16.42
N GLY A 130 5.34 3.49 -15.10
CA GLY A 130 5.84 2.27 -14.46
C GLY A 130 4.98 1.06 -14.79
N ILE A 131 3.65 1.16 -14.62
CA ILE A 131 2.75 0.05 -14.93
C ILE A 131 2.71 -0.24 -16.43
N THR A 132 2.82 0.76 -17.30
CA THR A 132 2.92 0.55 -18.76
C THR A 132 4.13 -0.30 -19.10
N VAL A 133 5.30 0.05 -18.57
CA VAL A 133 6.54 -0.71 -18.82
C VAL A 133 6.44 -2.11 -18.22
N PHE A 134 5.79 -2.25 -17.06
CA PHE A 134 5.57 -3.54 -16.42
C PHE A 134 4.62 -4.43 -17.22
N GLY A 135 3.45 -3.94 -17.63
CA GLY A 135 2.45 -4.68 -18.39
C GLY A 135 2.96 -5.12 -19.76
N ILE A 136 3.74 -4.29 -20.46
CA ILE A 136 4.41 -4.69 -21.71
C ILE A 136 5.41 -5.84 -21.49
N LYS A 137 6.11 -5.86 -20.34
CA LYS A 137 7.17 -6.83 -20.07
C LYS A 137 6.68 -8.14 -19.45
N ASN A 138 5.57 -8.10 -18.70
CA ASN A 138 5.15 -9.22 -17.85
C ASN A 138 3.71 -9.68 -18.12
N TRP A 139 2.86 -8.86 -18.74
CA TRP A 139 1.45 -9.19 -19.03
C TRP A 139 1.13 -9.18 -20.53
N ASP A 140 2.17 -9.14 -21.37
CA ASP A 140 2.06 -9.19 -22.83
C ASP A 140 1.09 -8.15 -23.43
N TRP A 141 1.02 -6.95 -22.86
CA TRP A 141 0.22 -5.85 -23.41
C TRP A 141 0.62 -5.52 -24.86
N GLY A 142 -0.36 -5.58 -25.77
CA GLY A 142 -0.17 -5.35 -27.20
C GLY A 142 0.17 -6.62 -28.00
N SER A 143 0.17 -7.80 -27.37
CA SER A 143 0.35 -9.09 -28.04
C SER A 143 -0.89 -9.55 -28.82
N SER A 144 -2.07 -8.98 -28.55
CA SER A 144 -3.33 -9.32 -29.20
C SER A 144 -4.11 -8.09 -29.66
N GLY A 145 -5.20 -8.31 -30.40
CA GLY A 145 -6.21 -7.27 -30.63
C GLY A 145 -7.13 -7.13 -29.42
N TYR A 146 -7.86 -6.00 -29.32
CA TYR A 146 -8.70 -5.74 -28.14
C TYR A 146 -9.77 -6.82 -27.91
N ASN A 147 -9.82 -7.37 -26.70
CA ASN A 147 -10.73 -8.43 -26.32
C ASN A 147 -11.33 -8.21 -24.93
N PHE A 148 -12.54 -8.74 -24.73
CA PHE A 148 -13.25 -8.73 -23.46
C PHE A 148 -13.25 -10.14 -22.90
N GLN A 149 -13.05 -10.26 -21.59
CA GLN A 149 -13.02 -11.53 -20.90
C GLN A 149 -13.96 -11.49 -19.68
N SER A 150 -14.75 -12.54 -19.50
CA SER A 150 -15.46 -12.77 -18.24
C SER A 150 -14.66 -13.80 -17.46
N GLU A 151 -14.15 -13.37 -16.31
CA GLU A 151 -13.28 -14.20 -15.46
C GLU A 151 -14.07 -14.93 -14.36
N GLY A 152 -15.32 -14.51 -14.14
CA GLY A 152 -16.16 -14.98 -13.06
C GLY A 152 -15.82 -14.32 -11.72
N TRP A 153 -16.39 -14.86 -10.65
CA TRP A 153 -16.19 -14.37 -9.28
C TRP A 153 -15.47 -15.43 -8.44
N PHE A 154 -15.89 -15.64 -7.19
CA PHE A 154 -15.35 -16.63 -6.26
C PHE A 154 -15.80 -18.07 -6.56
N GLY A 155 -15.87 -18.45 -7.83
CA GLY A 155 -16.27 -19.79 -8.27
C GLY A 155 -15.13 -20.81 -8.19
N GLU A 156 -15.47 -22.09 -8.17
CA GLU A 156 -14.44 -23.15 -8.21
C GLU A 156 -13.78 -23.26 -9.57
N ASP A 157 -14.58 -23.07 -10.62
CA ASP A 157 -14.17 -23.19 -12.02
C ASP A 157 -13.55 -21.90 -12.60
N THR A 158 -13.32 -20.88 -11.76
CA THR A 158 -12.70 -19.61 -12.22
C THR A 158 -11.18 -19.72 -12.23
N LYS A 159 -10.52 -18.89 -13.05
CA LYS A 159 -9.09 -18.99 -13.33
C LYS A 159 -8.25 -18.99 -12.05
N TYR A 160 -8.59 -18.13 -11.09
CA TYR A 160 -7.88 -17.95 -9.83
C TYR A 160 -8.75 -18.16 -8.58
N GLY A 161 -9.91 -18.82 -8.70
CA GLY A 161 -10.80 -19.05 -7.56
C GLY A 161 -11.36 -17.76 -6.93
N GLY A 162 -11.28 -16.62 -7.61
CA GLY A 162 -11.73 -15.30 -7.15
C GLY A 162 -10.73 -14.51 -6.30
N ILE A 163 -9.51 -14.99 -6.06
CA ILE A 163 -8.49 -14.26 -5.31
C ILE A 163 -7.99 -13.01 -6.06
N ASP A 164 -7.95 -13.09 -7.39
CA ASP A 164 -7.72 -12.01 -8.33
C ASP A 164 -8.64 -10.82 -8.07
N LYS A 165 -9.94 -11.05 -7.86
CA LYS A 165 -10.91 -10.01 -7.55
C LYS A 165 -10.56 -9.28 -6.23
N LEU A 166 -10.01 -9.99 -5.24
CA LEU A 166 -9.51 -9.33 -4.02
C LEU A 166 -8.22 -8.56 -4.26
N GLY A 167 -7.37 -8.99 -5.20
CA GLY A 167 -6.20 -8.25 -5.66
C GLY A 167 -6.54 -6.95 -6.38
N HIS A 168 -7.53 -6.96 -7.26
CA HIS A 168 -8.10 -5.76 -7.89
C HIS A 168 -8.64 -4.79 -6.83
N ALA A 169 -9.49 -5.28 -5.92
CA ALA A 169 -10.00 -4.48 -4.82
C ALA A 169 -8.88 -3.92 -3.92
N TYR A 170 -7.86 -4.72 -3.58
CA TYR A 170 -6.77 -4.27 -2.72
C TYR A 170 -5.89 -3.22 -3.41
N THR A 171 -5.58 -3.42 -4.69
CA THR A 171 -4.78 -2.46 -5.46
C THR A 171 -5.56 -1.16 -5.70
N GLY A 172 -6.85 -1.25 -6.03
CA GLY A 172 -7.75 -0.10 -6.11
C GLY A 172 -7.81 0.68 -4.79
N TYR A 173 -7.86 -0.02 -3.65
CA TYR A 173 -7.79 0.59 -2.31
C TYR A 173 -6.47 1.32 -2.07
N VAL A 174 -5.33 0.63 -2.23
CA VAL A 174 -4.00 1.17 -1.91
C VAL A 174 -3.65 2.35 -2.80
N VAL A 175 -3.90 2.27 -4.10
CA VAL A 175 -3.59 3.36 -5.04
C VAL A 175 -4.50 4.57 -4.78
N SER A 176 -5.79 4.36 -4.50
CA SER A 176 -6.70 5.45 -4.14
C SER A 176 -6.30 6.12 -2.82
N GLN A 177 -5.88 5.33 -1.83
CA GLN A 177 -5.34 5.85 -0.57
C GLN A 177 -4.08 6.67 -0.78
N TYR A 178 -3.15 6.14 -1.58
CA TYR A 178 -1.93 6.82 -1.95
C TYR A 178 -2.23 8.19 -2.57
N PHE A 179 -3.07 8.26 -3.59
CA PHE A 179 -3.41 9.54 -4.21
C PHE A 179 -4.11 10.50 -3.26
N THR A 180 -5.02 10.01 -2.41
CA THR A 180 -5.72 10.83 -1.41
C THR A 180 -4.73 11.53 -0.48
N GLN A 181 -3.85 10.76 0.15
CA GLN A 181 -2.88 11.30 1.10
C GLN A 181 -1.81 12.12 0.39
N ARG A 182 -1.36 11.68 -0.79
CA ARG A 182 -0.38 12.44 -1.58
C ARG A 182 -0.91 13.83 -1.96
N ILE A 183 -2.17 13.94 -2.39
CA ILE A 183 -2.83 15.22 -2.65
C ILE A 183 -2.84 16.05 -1.37
N ALA A 184 -3.26 15.47 -0.25
CA ALA A 184 -3.36 16.16 1.03
C ALA A 184 -2.01 16.75 1.49
N HIS A 185 -0.90 16.08 1.21
CA HIS A 185 0.44 16.57 1.52
C HIS A 185 0.97 17.65 0.56
N THR A 186 0.34 17.84 -0.61
CA THR A 186 0.82 18.74 -1.67
C THR A 186 -0.02 19.99 -1.87
N VAL A 187 -1.24 20.05 -1.34
CA VAL A 187 -2.13 21.22 -1.46
C VAL A 187 -2.30 21.92 -0.11
N ASP A 188 -2.63 23.21 -0.15
CA ASP A 188 -2.91 23.98 1.08
C ASP A 188 -4.29 23.64 1.67
N ASP A 189 -5.25 23.24 0.83
CA ASP A 189 -6.61 22.86 1.22
C ASP A 189 -6.93 21.44 0.72
N PRO A 190 -6.91 20.43 1.61
CA PRO A 190 -7.17 19.04 1.26
C PRO A 190 -8.67 18.70 1.16
N THR A 191 -9.57 19.69 1.24
CA THR A 191 -11.01 19.47 1.08
C THR A 191 -11.31 18.69 -0.19
N ASN A 192 -12.14 17.65 -0.10
CA ASN A 192 -12.47 16.73 -1.20
C ASN A 192 -11.30 15.87 -1.74
N ALA A 193 -10.12 15.85 -1.11
CA ALA A 193 -8.98 15.04 -1.58
C ALA A 193 -9.32 13.54 -1.66
N ALA A 194 -10.13 13.03 -0.74
CA ALA A 194 -10.61 11.64 -0.78
C ALA A 194 -11.46 11.31 -2.02
N ILE A 195 -12.24 12.28 -2.53
CA ILE A 195 -13.00 12.11 -3.78
C ILE A 195 -12.03 12.01 -4.95
N THR A 196 -11.11 12.97 -5.08
CA THR A 196 -10.16 13.00 -6.19
C THR A 196 -9.22 11.79 -6.17
N GLY A 197 -8.73 11.39 -4.99
CA GLY A 197 -7.88 10.22 -4.84
C GLY A 197 -8.59 8.92 -5.26
N ALA A 198 -9.85 8.73 -4.87
CA ALA A 198 -10.65 7.59 -5.31
C ALA A 198 -10.93 7.60 -6.82
N LEU A 199 -11.23 8.77 -7.40
CA LEU A 199 -11.43 8.90 -8.86
C LEU A 199 -10.15 8.62 -9.65
N LEU A 200 -8.99 9.11 -9.18
CA LEU A 200 -7.70 8.83 -9.80
C LEU A 200 -7.31 7.37 -9.66
N GLY A 201 -7.55 6.75 -8.50
CA GLY A 201 -7.30 5.32 -8.30
C GLY A 201 -8.17 4.45 -9.20
N MET A 202 -9.46 4.77 -9.31
CA MET A 202 -10.37 4.12 -10.26
C MET A 202 -9.91 4.31 -11.71
N GLY A 203 -9.47 5.52 -12.08
CA GLY A 203 -8.92 5.81 -13.40
C GLY A 203 -7.61 5.07 -13.71
N PHE A 204 -6.80 4.81 -12.68
CA PHE A 204 -5.57 4.02 -12.80
C PHE A 204 -5.87 2.54 -13.01
N GLN A 205 -6.82 1.97 -12.27
CA GLN A 205 -7.26 0.59 -12.46
C GLN A 205 -7.96 0.38 -13.81
N THR A 206 -8.85 1.31 -14.18
CA THR A 206 -9.51 1.29 -15.50
C THR A 206 -8.49 1.32 -16.64
N TYR A 207 -7.35 2.00 -16.45
CA TYR A 207 -6.26 2.00 -17.41
C TYR A 207 -5.61 0.62 -17.52
N ILE A 208 -5.35 -0.07 -16.40
CA ILE A 208 -4.80 -1.44 -16.39
C ILE A 208 -5.75 -2.37 -17.15
N GLU A 209 -7.03 -2.42 -16.78
CA GLU A 209 -8.05 -3.25 -17.43
C GLU A 209 -8.16 -3.00 -18.94
N PHE A 210 -8.11 -1.72 -19.33
CA PHE A 210 -8.13 -1.34 -20.74
C PHE A 210 -6.94 -1.93 -21.52
N PHE A 211 -5.75 -1.97 -20.91
CA PHE A 211 -4.58 -2.54 -21.55
C PHE A 211 -4.50 -4.07 -21.45
N ASP A 212 -5.10 -4.68 -20.43
CA ASP A 212 -5.32 -6.13 -20.36
C ASP A 212 -6.20 -6.62 -21.52
N GLY A 213 -7.11 -5.77 -22.01
CA GLY A 213 -7.83 -5.99 -23.27
C GLY A 213 -6.93 -6.25 -24.48
N PHE A 214 -5.66 -5.80 -24.48
CA PHE A 214 -4.69 -6.04 -25.56
C PHE A 214 -3.67 -7.16 -25.27
N ALA A 215 -3.87 -7.96 -24.22
CA ALA A 215 -3.05 -9.12 -23.92
C ALA A 215 -3.66 -10.41 -24.50
N GLY A 216 -2.83 -11.38 -24.87
CA GLY A 216 -3.31 -12.64 -25.48
C GLY A 216 -3.93 -13.63 -24.49
N GLU A 217 -3.51 -13.59 -23.22
CA GLU A 217 -3.95 -14.51 -22.15
C GLU A 217 -4.84 -13.84 -21.07
N HIS A 218 -5.05 -12.53 -21.22
CA HIS A 218 -5.93 -11.70 -20.40
C HIS A 218 -6.93 -10.96 -21.31
N GLY A 219 -7.87 -10.24 -20.72
CA GLY A 219 -8.81 -9.40 -21.44
C GLY A 219 -9.46 -8.39 -20.51
N PHE A 220 -10.10 -7.37 -21.07
CA PHE A 220 -10.83 -6.40 -20.26
C PHE A 220 -11.98 -7.10 -19.53
N SER A 221 -11.98 -7.07 -18.19
CA SER A 221 -13.02 -7.65 -17.36
C SER A 221 -13.86 -6.58 -16.66
N TYR A 222 -15.18 -6.71 -16.75
CA TYR A 222 -16.06 -5.85 -15.95
C TYR A 222 -16.13 -6.33 -14.50
N GLU A 223 -15.87 -7.61 -14.22
CA GLU A 223 -15.79 -8.14 -12.87
C GLU A 223 -14.60 -7.52 -12.12
N ASP A 224 -13.45 -7.42 -12.76
CA ASP A 224 -12.26 -6.73 -12.21
C ASP A 224 -12.49 -5.24 -12.04
N LEU A 225 -13.06 -4.56 -13.04
CA LEU A 225 -13.42 -3.14 -12.92
C LEU A 225 -14.37 -2.86 -11.74
N ILE A 226 -15.30 -3.77 -11.44
CA ILE A 226 -16.16 -3.65 -10.25
C ILE A 226 -15.33 -3.84 -8.98
N ALA A 227 -14.46 -4.84 -8.93
CA ALA A 227 -13.60 -5.10 -7.79
C ALA A 227 -12.67 -3.90 -7.49
N ASP A 228 -12.07 -3.31 -8.52
CA ASP A 228 -11.29 -2.09 -8.44
C ASP A 228 -12.09 -0.93 -7.84
N GLY A 229 -13.34 -0.77 -8.30
CA GLY A 229 -14.28 0.22 -7.77
C GLY A 229 -14.64 -0.01 -6.31
N VAL A 230 -14.76 -1.27 -5.88
CA VAL A 230 -14.95 -1.63 -4.45
C VAL A 230 -13.74 -1.19 -3.63
N GLY A 231 -12.53 -1.42 -4.15
CA GLY A 231 -11.29 -0.95 -3.54
C GLY A 231 -11.21 0.56 -3.38
N ALA A 232 -11.42 1.29 -4.47
CA ALA A 232 -11.44 2.76 -4.48
C ALA A 232 -12.53 3.32 -3.55
N GLY A 233 -13.71 2.70 -3.56
CA GLY A 233 -14.80 3.03 -2.64
C GLY A 233 -14.44 2.76 -1.18
N PHE A 234 -13.75 1.67 -0.88
CA PHE A 234 -13.28 1.39 0.48
C PHE A 234 -12.26 2.44 0.96
N SER A 235 -11.33 2.87 0.10
CA SER A 235 -10.42 3.99 0.39
C SER A 235 -11.19 5.27 0.71
N PHE A 236 -12.14 5.63 -0.15
CA PHE A 236 -13.00 6.80 0.05
C PHE A 236 -13.72 6.73 1.39
N LEU A 237 -14.38 5.61 1.70
CA LEU A 237 -15.09 5.44 2.98
C LEU A 237 -14.13 5.52 4.17
N ARG A 238 -12.96 4.88 4.10
CA ARG A 238 -11.99 4.85 5.20
C ARG A 238 -11.47 6.25 5.55
N ASN A 239 -11.38 7.15 4.57
CA ASN A 239 -10.96 8.54 4.78
C ASN A 239 -12.08 9.48 5.25
N THR A 240 -13.34 9.05 5.19
CA THR A 240 -14.46 10.01 5.22
C THR A 240 -15.58 9.63 6.16
N VAL A 241 -15.66 8.36 6.53
CA VAL A 241 -16.51 7.87 7.62
C VAL A 241 -15.72 8.01 8.92
N PRO A 242 -16.17 8.87 9.87
CA PRO A 242 -15.44 9.09 11.11
C PRO A 242 -15.19 7.79 11.87
N GLY A 243 -13.94 7.55 12.24
CA GLY A 243 -13.57 6.39 13.03
C GLY A 243 -13.38 5.08 12.23
N LEU A 244 -13.55 5.08 10.90
CA LEU A 244 -13.45 3.85 10.10
C LEU A 244 -11.99 3.40 9.90
N ALA A 245 -11.06 4.34 9.68
CA ALA A 245 -9.62 4.03 9.53
C ALA A 245 -9.00 3.39 10.77
N GLU A 246 -9.49 3.76 11.95
CA GLU A 246 -9.08 3.25 13.25
C GLU A 246 -9.68 1.86 13.53
N LYS A 247 -10.77 1.51 12.86
CA LYS A 247 -11.51 0.26 13.09
C LYS A 247 -11.19 -0.83 12.08
N VAL A 248 -11.06 -0.50 10.79
CA VAL A 248 -10.98 -1.51 9.73
C VAL A 248 -9.80 -1.27 8.83
N ASP A 249 -8.98 -2.30 8.68
CA ASP A 249 -7.91 -2.36 7.68
C ASP A 249 -8.22 -3.44 6.65
N PHE A 250 -7.84 -3.17 5.40
CA PHE A 250 -7.80 -4.18 4.34
C PHE A 250 -6.33 -4.43 3.99
N ARG A 251 -5.86 -5.65 4.27
CA ARG A 251 -4.45 -6.01 4.24
C ARG A 251 -4.16 -7.15 3.29
N LEU A 252 -2.96 -7.15 2.74
CA LEU A 252 -2.36 -8.26 2.02
C LEU A 252 -1.37 -8.97 2.94
N GLU A 253 -1.52 -10.27 3.12
CA GLU A 253 -0.45 -11.17 3.54
C GLU A 253 0.15 -11.82 2.30
N TYR A 254 1.48 -11.91 2.27
CA TYR A 254 2.15 -12.76 1.29
C TYR A 254 3.03 -13.77 2.03
N TRP A 255 2.87 -15.04 1.70
CA TRP A 255 3.60 -16.14 2.30
C TRP A 255 3.99 -17.14 1.21
N GLY A 256 5.28 -17.16 0.87
CA GLY A 256 5.84 -17.96 -0.21
C GLY A 256 6.04 -19.45 0.12
N ALA A 257 5.11 -20.08 0.84
CA ALA A 257 5.18 -21.52 1.12
C ALA A 257 4.57 -22.38 0.02
N SER A 258 4.84 -22.06 -1.24
CA SER A 258 4.71 -23.07 -2.27
C SER A 258 6.12 -23.56 -2.62
N ASP A 259 6.32 -24.88 -2.62
CA ASP A 259 7.52 -25.50 -3.20
C ASP A 259 7.60 -25.29 -4.74
N TYR A 260 6.64 -24.55 -5.30
CA TYR A 260 6.32 -24.48 -6.72
C TYR A 260 6.61 -23.10 -7.34
N HIS A 261 6.83 -22.06 -6.53
CA HIS A 261 7.07 -20.70 -7.00
C HIS A 261 8.29 -20.04 -6.35
N ASP A 262 9.00 -19.26 -7.15
CA ASP A 262 9.91 -18.24 -6.61
C ASP A 262 9.08 -17.12 -5.97
N TRP A 263 9.66 -16.38 -5.02
CA TRP A 263 9.01 -15.20 -4.43
C TRP A 263 8.60 -14.19 -5.52
N ASP A 264 7.29 -14.06 -5.77
CA ASP A 264 6.70 -13.11 -6.71
C ASP A 264 5.33 -12.63 -6.20
N PRO A 265 5.28 -11.68 -5.26
CA PRO A 265 4.06 -11.28 -4.57
C PRO A 265 2.99 -10.63 -5.46
N PHE A 266 3.25 -10.41 -6.75
CA PHE A 266 2.30 -9.79 -7.68
C PHE A 266 1.59 -10.78 -8.57
N THR A 267 2.27 -11.88 -8.92
CA THR A 267 1.73 -12.88 -9.87
C THR A 267 1.48 -14.23 -9.20
N ASP A 268 2.11 -14.48 -8.05
CA ASP A 268 1.88 -15.68 -7.24
C ASP A 268 0.64 -15.51 -6.36
N TYR A 269 -0.51 -15.78 -6.95
CA TYR A 269 -1.80 -15.77 -6.25
C TYR A 269 -1.90 -16.82 -5.15
N ASP A 270 -1.19 -17.95 -5.25
CA ASP A 270 -1.21 -19.01 -4.23
C ASP A 270 -0.49 -18.55 -2.94
N GLY A 271 0.44 -17.60 -3.04
CA GLY A 271 1.11 -16.98 -1.90
C GLY A 271 0.31 -15.85 -1.23
N GLN A 272 -0.73 -15.31 -1.89
CA GLN A 272 -1.47 -14.14 -1.43
C GLN A 272 -2.65 -14.51 -0.52
N ARG A 273 -2.87 -13.71 0.53
CA ARG A 273 -4.07 -13.76 1.37
C ARG A 273 -4.57 -12.36 1.61
N TYR A 274 -5.86 -12.15 1.41
CA TYR A 274 -6.49 -10.85 1.60
C TYR A 274 -7.30 -10.87 2.89
N VAL A 275 -7.08 -9.86 3.75
CA VAL A 275 -7.56 -9.84 5.13
C VAL A 275 -8.29 -8.54 5.42
N LEU A 276 -9.54 -8.64 5.88
CA LEU A 276 -10.24 -7.55 6.54
C LEU A 276 -10.06 -7.69 8.05
N ALA A 277 -9.33 -6.75 8.66
CA ALA A 277 -9.01 -6.74 10.08
C ALA A 277 -9.83 -5.68 10.81
N LEU A 278 -10.70 -6.13 11.73
CA LEU A 278 -11.44 -5.29 12.67
C LEU A 278 -10.59 -5.09 13.94
N LYS A 279 -9.96 -3.93 14.05
CA LYS A 279 -9.14 -3.52 15.19
C LYS A 279 -10.03 -3.10 16.36
N LEU A 280 -9.90 -3.79 17.49
CA LEU A 280 -10.70 -3.45 18.67
C LEU A 280 -10.26 -2.11 19.30
N ALA A 281 -9.01 -1.69 19.07
CA ALA A 281 -8.51 -0.37 19.49
C ALA A 281 -9.33 0.80 18.93
N GLY A 282 -9.92 0.67 17.74
CA GLY A 282 -10.72 1.73 17.11
C GLY A 282 -12.06 2.03 17.78
N PHE A 283 -12.41 1.32 18.86
CA PHE A 283 -13.63 1.54 19.63
C PHE A 283 -13.32 2.19 20.97
N GLU A 284 -13.92 3.35 21.24
CA GLU A 284 -13.71 4.15 22.48
C GLU A 284 -13.84 3.33 23.77
N LYS A 285 -14.73 2.33 23.80
CA LYS A 285 -14.93 1.47 24.98
C LYS A 285 -13.82 0.44 25.21
N LEU A 286 -13.03 0.15 24.19
CA LEU A 286 -12.03 -0.91 24.16
C LEU A 286 -10.60 -0.35 24.09
N GLU A 287 -10.41 0.86 23.59
CA GLU A 287 -9.11 1.52 23.41
C GLU A 287 -8.27 1.60 24.71
N GLN A 288 -8.92 1.78 25.87
CA GLN A 288 -8.25 1.86 27.18
C GLN A 288 -8.15 0.51 27.89
N THR A 289 -8.47 -0.58 27.20
CA THR A 289 -8.47 -1.94 27.75
C THR A 289 -7.40 -2.79 27.08
N PRO A 290 -6.99 -3.94 27.67
CA PRO A 290 -6.09 -4.88 27.00
C PRO A 290 -6.61 -5.39 25.64
N LEU A 291 -7.90 -5.25 25.35
CA LEU A 291 -8.48 -5.65 24.06
C LEU A 291 -8.01 -4.77 22.90
N ARG A 292 -7.41 -3.59 23.14
CA ARG A 292 -6.83 -2.76 22.07
C ARG A 292 -5.77 -3.50 21.24
N PHE A 293 -5.06 -4.44 21.85
CA PHE A 293 -4.05 -5.28 21.20
C PHE A 293 -4.64 -6.43 20.37
N VAL A 294 -5.96 -6.57 20.34
CA VAL A 294 -6.66 -7.66 19.66
C VAL A 294 -7.37 -7.13 18.42
N GLU A 295 -7.35 -7.93 17.37
CA GLU A 295 -8.15 -7.71 16.17
C GLU A 295 -8.90 -8.99 15.77
N LEU A 296 -10.08 -8.81 15.19
CA LEU A 296 -10.88 -9.88 14.61
C LEU A 296 -10.73 -9.80 13.09
N GLN A 297 -10.32 -10.90 12.47
CA GLN A 297 -10.00 -10.92 11.04
C GLN A 297 -10.97 -11.84 10.28
N ALA A 298 -11.33 -11.44 9.07
CA ALA A 298 -11.92 -12.30 8.05
C ALA A 298 -11.02 -12.26 6.83
N GLY A 299 -10.61 -13.42 6.32
CA GLY A 299 -9.70 -13.50 5.19
C GLY A 299 -10.07 -14.56 4.18
N TYR A 300 -9.40 -14.51 3.04
CA TYR A 300 -9.57 -15.44 1.93
C TYR A 300 -8.24 -15.66 1.22
N TYR A 301 -7.98 -16.92 0.87
CA TYR A 301 -6.86 -17.32 0.02
C TYR A 301 -7.24 -18.54 -0.82
N THR A 302 -6.45 -18.81 -1.85
CA THR A 302 -6.62 -19.95 -2.74
C THR A 302 -5.31 -20.72 -2.86
N GLU A 303 -5.38 -22.01 -3.15
CA GLU A 303 -4.23 -22.85 -3.48
C GLU A 303 -4.54 -23.67 -4.71
N GLY A 304 -3.53 -24.03 -5.51
CA GLY A 304 -3.73 -24.94 -6.65
C GLY A 304 -4.36 -24.27 -7.88
N TYR A 305 -4.45 -22.93 -7.90
CA TYR A 305 -5.07 -22.18 -8.98
C TYR A 305 -4.08 -21.63 -10.00
N THR A 306 -2.79 -21.56 -9.68
CA THR A 306 -1.77 -21.16 -10.66
C THR A 306 -1.41 -22.29 -11.62
N ASP A 307 -0.80 -21.94 -12.76
CA ASP A 307 -0.40 -22.92 -13.76
C ASP A 307 0.65 -23.91 -13.23
N GLU A 308 1.56 -23.45 -12.38
CA GLU A 308 2.62 -24.23 -11.74
C GLU A 308 2.05 -25.25 -10.76
N THR A 309 1.12 -24.86 -9.89
CA THR A 309 0.52 -25.76 -8.91
C THR A 309 -0.43 -26.76 -9.57
N ARG A 310 -1.16 -26.34 -10.62
CA ARG A 310 -1.90 -27.27 -11.49
C ARG A 310 -1.00 -28.29 -12.18
N LYS A 311 0.15 -27.87 -12.72
CA LYS A 311 1.15 -28.79 -13.32
C LYS A 311 1.73 -29.76 -12.29
N ALA A 312 1.85 -29.33 -11.05
CA ALA A 312 2.29 -30.17 -9.94
C ALA A 312 1.20 -31.12 -9.39
N GLY A 313 -0.05 -31.01 -9.87
CA GLY A 313 -1.16 -31.84 -9.43
C GLY A 313 -1.70 -31.44 -8.05
N VAL A 314 -1.52 -30.18 -7.65
CA VAL A 314 -2.16 -29.62 -6.46
C VAL A 314 -3.64 -29.41 -6.78
N GLU A 315 -4.51 -30.00 -5.95
CA GLU A 315 -5.96 -29.84 -6.12
C GLU A 315 -6.37 -28.40 -5.75
N PRO A 316 -7.15 -27.70 -6.61
CA PRO A 316 -7.59 -26.35 -6.32
C PRO A 316 -8.43 -26.27 -5.05
N SER A 317 -8.12 -25.33 -4.16
CA SER A 317 -8.86 -25.09 -2.93
C SER A 317 -9.12 -23.60 -2.69
N ARG A 318 -10.28 -23.30 -2.10
CA ARG A 318 -10.75 -21.95 -1.76
C ARG A 318 -11.00 -21.88 -0.27
N ASN A 319 -10.32 -20.98 0.42
CA ASN A 319 -10.20 -21.02 1.87
C ASN A 319 -10.62 -19.70 2.51
N PRO A 320 -11.93 -19.44 2.69
CA PRO A 320 -12.39 -18.39 3.58
C PRO A 320 -12.09 -18.76 5.03
N TYR A 321 -11.62 -17.81 5.82
CA TYR A 321 -11.28 -18.04 7.22
C TYR A 321 -11.63 -16.86 8.11
N VAL A 322 -11.76 -17.14 9.40
CA VAL A 322 -11.80 -16.13 10.46
C VAL A 322 -10.61 -16.31 11.37
N ALA A 323 -10.11 -15.23 11.95
CA ALA A 323 -8.98 -15.29 12.87
C ALA A 323 -9.08 -14.26 14.00
N VAL A 324 -8.33 -14.53 15.07
CA VAL A 324 -8.04 -13.57 16.14
C VAL A 324 -6.56 -13.23 16.05
N GLY A 325 -6.26 -11.95 15.84
CA GLY A 325 -4.91 -11.45 15.59
C GLY A 325 -4.43 -10.44 16.62
N LEU A 326 -3.16 -10.08 16.49
CA LEU A 326 -2.51 -9.02 17.24
C LEU A 326 -2.60 -7.70 16.47
N ASN A 327 -3.05 -6.64 17.13
CA ASN A 327 -2.97 -5.29 16.61
C ASN A 327 -1.53 -4.77 16.76
N LEU A 328 -0.74 -4.91 15.70
CA LEU A 328 0.68 -4.59 15.71
C LEU A 328 0.94 -3.08 15.80
N ASN A 329 0.02 -2.24 15.34
CA ASN A 329 0.13 -0.78 15.49
C ASN A 329 0.14 -0.39 16.97
N GLU A 330 -0.72 -1.01 17.80
CA GLU A 330 -0.75 -0.77 19.24
C GLU A 330 0.49 -1.33 19.93
N LEU A 331 0.97 -2.51 19.54
CA LEU A 331 2.20 -3.08 20.09
C LEU A 331 3.42 -2.20 19.79
N LEU A 332 3.51 -1.68 18.58
CA LEU A 332 4.58 -0.78 18.18
C LEU A 332 4.51 0.56 18.93
N GLY A 333 3.30 1.09 19.16
CA GLY A 333 3.08 2.32 19.92
C GLY A 333 3.51 2.24 21.39
N GLU A 334 3.60 1.03 21.95
CA GLU A 334 4.09 0.78 23.32
C GLU A 334 5.60 0.56 23.40
N ALA A 335 6.30 0.43 22.27
CA ALA A 335 7.74 0.17 22.22
C ALA A 335 8.54 1.50 22.15
N PRO A 336 9.14 1.98 23.27
CA PRO A 336 9.69 3.33 23.35
C PRO A 336 10.92 3.56 22.43
N ASP A 337 11.63 2.48 22.11
CA ASP A 337 12.84 2.52 21.29
C ASP A 337 12.56 2.78 19.80
N VAL A 338 11.31 2.54 19.36
CA VAL A 338 10.90 2.65 17.95
C VAL A 338 9.74 3.62 17.75
N ARG A 339 8.95 3.90 18.78
CA ARG A 339 7.87 4.88 18.72
C ARG A 339 8.42 6.26 18.34
N ASN A 340 7.76 6.95 17.39
CA ASN A 340 8.14 8.27 16.88
C ASN A 340 9.53 8.31 16.20
N THR A 341 9.99 7.16 15.69
CA THR A 341 11.18 7.08 14.85
C THR A 341 10.75 6.80 13.42
N LEU A 342 11.53 7.22 12.42
CA LEU A 342 11.23 6.94 11.02
C LEU A 342 10.97 5.44 10.75
N PRO A 343 11.77 4.48 11.27
CA PRO A 343 11.46 3.06 11.14
C PRO A 343 10.14 2.65 11.79
N GLY A 344 9.79 3.23 12.94
CA GLY A 344 8.52 2.98 13.61
C GLY A 344 7.32 3.53 12.81
N ASP A 345 7.42 4.76 12.31
CA ASP A 345 6.38 5.38 11.50
C ASP A 345 6.16 4.58 10.20
N ALA A 346 7.25 4.16 9.54
CA ALA A 346 7.19 3.31 8.36
C ALA A 346 6.57 1.94 8.67
N ALA A 347 6.90 1.32 9.80
CA ALA A 347 6.31 0.05 10.22
C ALA A 347 4.81 0.19 10.55
N ALA A 348 4.40 1.29 11.19
CA ALA A 348 3.00 1.56 11.48
C ALA A 348 2.17 1.70 10.19
N VAL A 349 2.71 2.43 9.20
CA VAL A 349 2.09 2.51 7.87
C VAL A 349 2.08 1.15 7.19
N ALA A 350 3.18 0.39 7.25
CA ALA A 350 3.24 -0.95 6.67
C ALA A 350 2.17 -1.88 7.25
N PHE A 351 1.98 -1.94 8.57
CA PHE A 351 0.96 -2.78 9.22
C PHE A 351 -0.48 -2.37 8.90
N THR A 352 -0.70 -1.17 8.36
CA THR A 352 -2.03 -0.74 7.88
C THR A 352 -2.42 -1.46 6.59
N TYR A 353 -1.45 -1.87 5.77
CA TYR A 353 -1.66 -2.45 4.44
C TYR A 353 -1.16 -3.88 4.34
N TRP A 354 -0.17 -4.26 5.13
CA TRP A 354 0.45 -5.57 5.13
C TRP A 354 0.10 -6.33 6.41
N GLN A 355 -0.30 -7.58 6.26
CA GLN A 355 -0.51 -8.50 7.36
C GLN A 355 0.74 -9.36 7.55
N PRO A 356 1.48 -9.22 8.66
CA PRO A 356 2.64 -10.07 8.90
C PRO A 356 2.20 -11.51 9.22
N PRO A 357 2.84 -12.52 8.62
CA PRO A 357 2.60 -13.92 8.95
C PRO A 357 2.81 -14.20 10.44
N TYR A 358 2.11 -15.21 10.98
CA TYR A 358 2.22 -15.67 12.38
C TYR A 358 1.79 -14.68 13.46
N THR A 359 1.00 -13.67 13.10
CA THR A 359 0.48 -12.68 14.06
C THR A 359 -0.98 -12.90 14.43
N TYR A 360 -1.56 -14.04 14.05
CA TYR A 360 -2.93 -14.43 14.34
C TYR A 360 -3.09 -15.94 14.47
N VAL A 361 -4.24 -16.35 15.02
CA VAL A 361 -4.71 -17.74 15.03
C VAL A 361 -6.01 -17.82 14.24
N SER A 362 -6.06 -18.65 13.21
CA SER A 362 -7.20 -18.78 12.28
C SER A 362 -7.94 -20.11 12.40
N SER A 363 -9.19 -20.12 11.92
CA SER A 363 -10.02 -21.32 11.79
C SER A 363 -9.58 -22.27 10.67
N SER A 364 -8.89 -21.72 9.67
CA SER A 364 -8.20 -22.45 8.61
C SER A 364 -6.75 -22.03 8.69
N TYR A 365 -5.91 -22.92 9.19
CA TYR A 365 -4.46 -22.71 9.23
C TYR A 365 -3.85 -23.59 8.13
N HIS A 366 -2.92 -23.01 7.39
CA HIS A 366 -2.11 -23.76 6.44
C HIS A 366 -1.06 -24.54 7.25
N ASP A 367 -0.92 -25.84 6.99
CA ASP A 367 0.20 -26.65 7.51
C ASP A 367 1.50 -26.35 6.76
#